data_AF-A0A256XNG2-F1
#
_entry.id   AF-A0A256XNG2-F1
#
_cell.length_a   1.000
_cell.length_b   1.000
_cell.length_c   1.000
_cell.angle_alpha   90.00
_cell.angle_beta   90.00
_cell.angle_gamma   90.00
#
_symmetry.space_group_name_H-M   'P 1'
#
loop_
_entity.id
_entity.type
_entity.pdbx_description
1 polymer ?
#
loop_
_entity_poly.entity_id
_entity_poly.type
_entity_poly.pdbx_seq_one_letter_code
_entity_poly.pdbx_strand_id
1 'polypeptide(L)'
;MAVRQKRNRYIAFTIFADESLSFQRYELIKTIQTHCYQKYHTSYKTYGFFLTRFKDNKGIFRCDHTEKERAISFLKSIEAINTHNVSIETLGTSGTMKALIRKHLNGDNLKE
;
A
#
# COMPACT_ATOMS: atom_id res chain seq x y z
N MET A 1 16.67 21.83 -18.24
CA MET A 1 16.16 21.59 -16.87
C MET A 1 16.22 20.09 -16.59
N ALA A 2 17.05 19.63 -15.65
CA ALA A 2 17.05 18.23 -15.28
C ALA A 2 15.77 17.93 -14.49
N VAL A 3 14.86 17.13 -15.06
CA VAL A 3 13.75 16.54 -14.32
C VAL A 3 14.37 15.67 -13.23
N ARG A 4 14.45 16.17 -11.99
CA ARG A 4 14.84 15.36 -10.84
C ARG A 4 13.80 14.24 -10.73
N GLN A 5 14.16 13.03 -11.16
CA GLN A 5 13.34 11.85 -10.93
C GLN A 5 13.13 11.72 -9.42
N LYS A 6 11.86 11.83 -9.00
CA LYS A 6 11.49 11.64 -7.61
C LYS A 6 11.91 10.23 -7.18
N ARG A 7 12.63 10.14 -6.06
CA ARG A 7 13.05 8.85 -5.51
C ARG A 7 11.84 8.15 -4.92
N ASN A 8 11.61 6.91 -5.32
CA ASN A 8 10.51 6.10 -4.81
C ASN A 8 10.88 5.35 -3.53
N ARG A 9 9.87 5.00 -2.74
CA ARG A 9 9.92 3.96 -1.72
C ARG A 9 8.79 2.98 -1.90
N TYR A 10 9.07 1.74 -1.54
CA TYR A 10 8.12 0.64 -1.56
C TYR A 10 7.90 0.19 -0.12
N ILE A 11 6.63 -0.02 0.22
CA ILE A 11 6.16 -0.41 1.55
C ILE A 11 5.46 -1.75 1.37
N ALA A 12 5.93 -2.78 2.06
CA ALA A 12 5.24 -4.06 2.15
C ALA A 12 4.24 -3.96 3.31
N PHE A 13 3.01 -4.39 3.08
CA PHE A 13 1.97 -4.39 4.09
C PHE A 13 1.18 -5.69 4.05
N THR A 14 0.51 -5.98 5.15
CA THR A 14 -0.45 -7.07 5.30
C THR A 14 -1.73 -6.53 5.89
N ILE A 15 -2.84 -7.15 5.52
CA ILE A 15 -4.18 -6.83 6.02
C ILE A 15 -4.61 -7.99 6.91
N PHE A 16 -4.88 -7.69 8.16
CA PHE A 16 -5.50 -8.60 9.10
C PHE A 16 -7.00 -8.36 9.08
N ALA A 17 -7.75 -9.42 8.79
CA ALA A 17 -9.20 -9.47 8.81
C ALA A 17 -9.61 -10.83 9.35
N ASP A 18 -10.91 -11.09 9.42
CA ASP A 18 -11.43 -12.41 9.75
C ASP A 18 -10.83 -13.50 8.83
N GLU A 19 -10.58 -14.70 9.36
CA GLU A 19 -9.77 -15.75 8.70
C GLU A 19 -10.29 -16.17 7.31
N SER A 20 -11.58 -15.96 7.05
CA SER A 20 -12.22 -16.33 5.78
C SER A 20 -12.23 -15.20 4.74
N LEU A 21 -11.71 -14.01 5.07
CA LEU A 21 -11.78 -12.84 4.20
C LEU A 21 -10.50 -12.64 3.41
N SER A 22 -10.61 -12.78 2.08
CA SER A 22 -9.59 -12.34 1.14
C SER A 22 -10.13 -11.16 0.33
N PHE A 23 -9.38 -10.06 0.26
CA PHE A 23 -9.79 -8.91 -0.55
C PHE A 23 -9.26 -9.02 -1.97
N GLN A 24 -10.01 -8.45 -2.90
CA GLN A 24 -9.57 -8.27 -4.27
C GLN A 24 -8.82 -6.95 -4.43
N ARG A 25 -7.88 -6.90 -5.39
CA ARG A 25 -7.09 -5.70 -5.68
C ARG A 25 -7.96 -4.47 -5.97
N TYR A 26 -9.06 -4.65 -6.70
CA TYR A 26 -9.95 -3.54 -7.05
C TYR A 26 -10.63 -2.93 -5.82
N GLU A 27 -10.98 -3.76 -4.83
CA GLU A 27 -11.60 -3.31 -3.58
C GLU A 27 -10.65 -2.42 -2.81
N LEU A 28 -9.38 -2.86 -2.68
CA LEU A 28 -8.36 -2.07 -2.01
C LEU A 28 -8.08 -0.74 -2.73
N ILE A 29 -8.04 -0.73 -4.08
CA ILE A 29 -7.87 0.51 -4.85
C ILE A 29 -9.03 1.47 -4.59
N LYS A 30 -10.28 0.97 -4.59
CA LYS A 30 -11.47 1.77 -4.30
C LYS A 30 -11.42 2.34 -2.88
N THR A 31 -11.06 1.52 -1.90
CA THR A 31 -10.88 1.96 -0.51
C THR A 31 -9.81 3.03 -0.40
N ILE A 32 -8.63 2.83 -1.00
CA ILE A 32 -7.54 3.83 -1.01
C ILE A 32 -8.03 5.14 -1.62
N GLN A 33 -8.77 5.08 -2.74
CA GLN A 33 -9.27 6.28 -3.41
C GLN A 33 -10.28 7.04 -2.53
N THR A 34 -11.30 6.35 -2.02
CA THR A 34 -12.35 6.96 -1.19
C THR A 34 -11.75 7.49 0.12
N HIS A 35 -10.93 6.71 0.80
CA HIS A 35 -10.31 7.09 2.07
C HIS A 35 -9.34 8.26 1.91
N CYS A 36 -8.57 8.31 0.81
CA CYS A 36 -7.69 9.44 0.52
C CYS A 36 -8.48 10.73 0.28
N TYR A 37 -9.59 10.64 -0.47
CA TYR A 37 -10.44 11.79 -0.70
C TYR A 37 -11.12 12.28 0.58
N GLN A 38 -11.60 11.37 1.43
CA GLN A 38 -12.19 11.73 2.73
C GLN A 38 -11.18 12.38 3.68
N LYS A 39 -9.96 11.86 3.76
CA LYS A 39 -8.95 12.32 4.72
C LYS A 39 -8.20 13.58 4.27
N TYR A 40 -7.95 13.73 2.97
CA TYR A 40 -7.09 14.77 2.42
C TYR A 40 -7.74 15.65 1.36
N HIS A 41 -9.02 15.40 1.00
CA HIS A 41 -9.75 16.11 -0.05
C HIS A 41 -9.00 16.17 -1.40
N THR A 42 -8.15 15.17 -1.66
CA THR A 42 -7.35 15.09 -2.88
C THR A 42 -7.16 13.65 -3.33
N SER A 43 -6.69 13.49 -4.57
CA SER A 43 -6.41 12.18 -5.15
C SER A 43 -5.14 11.57 -4.55
N TYR A 44 -5.16 10.26 -4.32
CA TYR A 44 -4.00 9.49 -3.90
C TYR A 44 -2.80 9.65 -4.85
N LYS A 45 -3.06 9.93 -6.14
CA LYS A 45 -2.03 10.17 -7.16
C LYS A 45 -1.19 11.42 -6.86
N THR A 46 -1.79 12.44 -6.23
CA THR A 46 -1.10 13.69 -5.85
C THR A 46 0.06 13.44 -4.89
N TYR A 47 -0.12 12.48 -3.96
CA TYR A 47 0.91 12.06 -3.00
C TYR A 47 1.86 10.98 -3.57
N GLY A 48 1.73 10.64 -4.85
CA GLY A 48 2.52 9.59 -5.48
C GLY A 48 2.22 8.20 -4.92
N PHE A 49 1.04 8.00 -4.33
CA PHE A 49 0.61 6.73 -3.76
C PHE A 49 0.15 5.77 -4.84
N PHE A 50 0.67 4.54 -4.87
CA PHE A 50 0.25 3.54 -5.84
C PHE A 50 0.29 2.14 -5.26
N LEU A 51 -0.83 1.43 -5.31
CA LEU A 51 -0.84 0.00 -5.07
C LEU A 51 -0.14 -0.72 -6.23
N THR A 52 1.02 -1.32 -5.97
CA THR A 52 1.84 -1.98 -7.00
C THR A 52 1.43 -3.43 -7.15
N ARG A 53 1.42 -4.20 -6.05
CA ARG A 53 0.99 -5.61 -6.03
C ARG A 53 0.08 -5.84 -4.84
N PHE A 54 -0.85 -6.77 -4.96
CA PHE A 54 -1.72 -7.19 -3.88
C PHE A 54 -2.25 -8.61 -4.15
N LYS A 55 -2.08 -9.50 -3.17
CA LYS A 55 -2.53 -10.90 -3.21
C LYS A 55 -2.51 -11.45 -1.78
N ASP A 56 -3.46 -12.33 -1.45
CA ASP A 56 -3.50 -13.04 -0.15
C ASP A 56 -3.38 -12.07 1.04
N ASN A 57 -4.12 -10.95 0.96
CA ASN A 57 -4.11 -9.86 1.95
C ASN A 57 -2.76 -9.17 2.17
N LYS A 58 -1.74 -9.48 1.37
CA LYS A 58 -0.43 -8.83 1.37
C LYS A 58 -0.28 -7.95 0.14
N GLY A 59 0.43 -6.85 0.28
CA GLY A 59 0.63 -5.95 -0.84
C GLY A 59 1.90 -5.13 -0.76
N ILE A 60 2.15 -4.46 -1.88
CA ILE A 60 3.24 -3.50 -2.04
C ILE A 60 2.63 -2.16 -2.43
N PHE A 61 2.88 -1.16 -1.60
CA PHE A 61 2.48 0.21 -1.83
C PHE A 61 3.71 1.06 -2.18
N ARG A 62 3.65 1.77 -3.31
CA ARG A 62 4.68 2.71 -3.76
C ARG A 62 4.30 4.12 -3.33
N CYS A 63 5.29 4.88 -2.88
CA CYS A 63 5.17 6.31 -2.57
C CYS A 63 6.46 7.05 -2.95
N ASP A 64 6.39 8.38 -2.96
CA ASP A 64 7.59 9.22 -2.98
C ASP A 64 8.37 9.03 -1.67
N HIS A 65 9.71 9.06 -1.72
CA HIS A 65 10.57 8.86 -0.54
C HIS A 65 10.27 9.83 0.61
N THR A 66 9.90 11.07 0.28
CA THR A 66 9.53 12.10 1.25
C THR A 66 8.18 11.81 1.91
N GLU A 67 7.29 11.08 1.22
CA GLU A 67 5.94 10.77 1.69
C GLU A 67 5.84 9.41 2.37
N LYS A 68 6.97 8.73 2.63
CA LYS A 68 7.00 7.37 3.22
C LYS A 68 6.24 7.30 4.54
N GLU A 69 6.47 8.23 5.47
CA GLU A 69 5.79 8.25 6.77
C GLU A 69 4.28 8.52 6.61
N ARG A 70 3.92 9.43 5.70
CA ARG A 70 2.50 9.71 5.37
C ARG A 70 1.82 8.48 4.78
N ALA A 71 2.51 7.75 3.90
CA ALA A 71 1.98 6.54 3.28
C ALA A 71 1.74 5.43 4.32
N ILE A 72 2.67 5.23 5.26
CA ILE A 72 2.50 4.27 6.36
C ILE A 72 1.32 4.67 7.25
N SER A 73 1.26 5.94 7.66
CA SER A 73 0.15 6.47 8.47
C SER A 73 -1.19 6.35 7.75
N PHE A 74 -1.21 6.63 6.44
CA PHE A 74 -2.39 6.48 5.61
C PHE A 74 -2.89 5.03 5.56
N LEU A 75 -2.00 4.07 5.28
CA LEU A 75 -2.36 2.65 5.25
C LEU A 75 -2.90 2.19 6.61
N LYS A 76 -2.22 2.54 7.70
CA LYS A 76 -2.65 2.19 9.07
C LYS A 76 -4.00 2.79 9.46
N SER A 77 -4.36 3.93 8.87
CA SER A 77 -5.65 4.57 9.15
C SER A 77 -6.83 3.96 8.38
N ILE A 78 -6.60 2.98 7.50
CA ILE A 78 -7.69 2.25 6.86
C ILE A 78 -8.14 1.15 7.82
N GLU A 79 -9.26 1.40 8.50
CA GLU A 79 -9.83 0.48 9.50
C GLU A 79 -10.92 -0.43 8.91
N ALA A 80 -11.35 -0.18 7.66
CA ALA A 80 -12.34 -0.98 6.98
C ALA A 80 -12.10 -1.05 5.46
N ILE A 81 -12.40 -2.21 4.87
CA ILE A 81 -12.47 -2.42 3.43
C ILE A 81 -13.87 -2.96 3.12
N ASN A 82 -14.62 -2.22 2.30
CA ASN A 82 -16.07 -2.40 2.10
C ASN A 82 -16.83 -2.38 3.44
N THR A 83 -17.41 -3.51 3.85
CA THR A 83 -18.18 -3.70 5.07
C THR A 83 -17.41 -4.47 6.15
N HIS A 84 -16.14 -4.78 5.90
CA HIS A 84 -15.32 -5.58 6.81
C HIS A 84 -14.31 -4.71 7.53
N ASN A 85 -14.25 -4.84 8.85
CA ASN A 85 -13.23 -4.21 9.68
C ASN A 85 -11.89 -4.93 9.43
N VAL A 86 -10.85 -4.15 9.24
CA VAL A 86 -9.50 -4.64 8.96
C VAL A 86 -8.46 -3.85 9.73
N SER A 87 -7.31 -4.46 9.97
CA SER A 87 -6.11 -3.78 10.47
C SER A 87 -4.99 -3.93 9.44
N ILE A 88 -4.43 -2.82 8.98
CA ILE A 88 -3.32 -2.84 8.03
C ILE A 88 -2.00 -2.59 8.76
N GLU A 89 -1.10 -3.56 8.68
CA GLU A 89 0.25 -3.45 9.25
C GLU A 89 1.33 -3.36 8.18
N THR A 90 2.37 -2.59 8.47
CA THR A 90 3.54 -2.48 7.61
C THR A 90 4.57 -3.55 7.97
N LEU A 91 4.85 -4.44 7.03
CA LEU A 91 5.88 -5.48 7.17
C LEU A 91 7.30 -4.92 7.00
N GLY A 92 7.45 -3.86 6.21
CA GLY A 92 8.74 -3.21 6.01
C GLY A 92 8.77 -2.22 4.84
N THR A 93 9.90 -1.55 4.65
CA THR A 93 10.10 -0.59 3.56
C THR A 93 11.44 -0.79 2.85
N SER A 94 11.52 -0.38 1.59
CA SER A 94 12.73 -0.49 0.78
C SER A 94 12.79 0.59 -0.31
N GLY A 95 14.00 0.90 -0.78
CA GLY A 95 14.21 1.73 -1.96
C GLY A 95 13.90 1.02 -3.28
N THR A 96 13.95 -0.32 -3.30
CA THR A 96 13.66 -1.12 -4.48
C THR A 96 12.67 -2.22 -4.18
N MET A 97 11.78 -2.51 -5.14
CA MET A 97 10.78 -3.57 -5.05
C MET A 97 11.43 -4.95 -4.85
N LYS A 98 12.51 -5.25 -5.57
CA LYS A 98 13.24 -6.53 -5.46
C LYS A 98 13.78 -6.78 -4.05
N ALA A 99 14.39 -5.76 -3.44
CA ALA A 99 14.89 -5.89 -2.07
C ALA A 99 13.76 -5.96 -1.03
N LEU A 100 12.63 -5.29 -1.27
CA LEU A 100 11.45 -5.38 -0.40
C LEU A 100 10.91 -6.82 -0.39
N ILE A 101 10.67 -7.38 -1.57
CA ILE A 101 10.12 -8.74 -1.73
C ILE A 101 11.03 -9.76 -1.05
N ARG A 102 12.34 -9.68 -1.32
CA ARG A 102 13.34 -10.58 -0.72
C ARG A 102 13.38 -10.51 0.80
N LYS A 103 13.16 -9.33 1.40
CA LYS A 103 13.29 -9.13 2.85
C LYS A 103 11.99 -9.41 3.62
N HIS A 104 10.84 -9.10 3.03
CA HIS A 104 9.57 -9.00 3.77
C HIS A 104 8.42 -9.82 3.19
N LEU A 105 8.55 -10.34 1.97
CA LEU A 105 7.49 -11.10 1.29
C LEU A 105 8.01 -12.49 0.87
N ASN A 106 9.00 -12.99 1.59
CA ASN A 106 9.84 -14.17 1.31
C ASN A 106 9.12 -15.30 0.54
N GLY A 107 9.24 -15.31 -0.80
CA GLY A 107 8.71 -16.37 -1.67
C GLY A 107 7.19 -16.42 -1.84
N ASP A 108 6.44 -15.49 -1.25
CA ASP A 108 5.00 -15.38 -1.47
C ASP A 108 4.78 -15.07 -2.95
N ASN A 109 4.12 -15.99 -3.66
CA ASN A 109 4.04 -16.04 -5.12
C ASN A 109 3.08 -14.95 -5.62
N LEU A 110 3.47 -13.68 -5.41
CA LEU A 110 2.93 -12.46 -5.98
C LEU A 110 3.31 -12.40 -7.46
N LYS A 111 2.93 -13.45 -8.21
CA LYS A 111 3.04 -13.49 -9.68
C LYS A 111 2.07 -12.46 -10.26
N GLU A 112 2.59 -11.81 -11.29
CA GLU A 112 2.07 -10.64 -11.98
C GLU A 112 0.73 -10.89 -12.67
#